data_AF-A0A8I1ZUR8-F1
#
_entry.id   AF-A0A8I1ZUR8-F1
#
_cell.length_a   1.000
_cell.length_b   1.000
_cell.length_c   1.000
_cell.angle_alpha   90.00
_cell.angle_beta   90.00
_cell.angle_gamma   90.00
#
_symmetry.space_group_name_H-M   'P 1'
#
loop_
_entity.id
_entity.type
_entity.pdbx_description
1 polymer ?
#
loop_
_entity_poly.entity_id
_entity_poly.type
_entity_poly.pdbx_seq_one_letter_code
_entity_poly.pdbx_strand_id
1 'polypeptide(L)'
;MRFVEVYCREKHVLEKSPFTFNKVDVKLIRRKDLVLCRECTKLLRYGLTMRLKCPHDPKPMCKKCATQCYKGQYRSKIREIMKFSGIYLVKRGRLDMLYHYLK
;
A
#
# COMPACT_ATOMS: atom_id res chain seq x y z
N MET A 1 -4.45 1.60 0.96
CA MET A 1 -3.75 1.97 2.22
C MET A 1 -3.91 0.93 3.32
N ARG A 2 -5.07 0.24 3.45
CA ARG A 2 -5.33 -0.80 4.46
C ARG A 2 -4.34 -1.98 4.46
N PHE A 3 -3.82 -2.40 3.31
CA PHE A 3 -2.81 -3.47 3.25
C PHE A 3 -1.48 -3.08 3.92
N VAL A 4 -0.96 -1.88 3.65
CA VAL A 4 0.29 -1.40 4.28
C VAL A 4 0.13 -1.26 5.80
N GLU A 5 -1.05 -0.83 6.26
CA GLU A 5 -1.41 -0.77 7.69
C GLU A 5 -1.37 -2.15 8.35
N VAL A 6 -2.03 -3.15 7.77
CA VAL A 6 -2.03 -4.52 8.27
C VAL A 6 -0.61 -5.09 8.28
N TYR A 7 0.13 -4.95 7.18
CA TYR A 7 1.51 -5.43 7.12
C TYR A 7 2.39 -4.80 8.21
N CYS A 8 2.35 -3.46 8.33
CA CYS A 8 3.14 -2.75 9.34
C CYS A 8 2.75 -3.15 10.77
N ARG A 9 1.47 -3.43 11.02
CA ARG A 9 1.00 -3.83 12.35
C ARG A 9 1.51 -5.21 12.75
N GLU A 10 1.45 -6.18 11.83
CA GLU A 10 1.76 -7.58 12.15
C GLU A 10 3.25 -7.92 12.00
N LYS A 11 3.99 -7.24 11.11
CA LYS A 11 5.40 -7.57 10.83
C LYS A 11 6.40 -6.70 11.58
N HIS A 12 6.03 -5.48 11.98
CA HIS A 12 6.97 -4.54 12.59
C HIS A 12 6.54 -4.09 13.98
N VAL A 13 7.48 -4.20 14.93
CA VAL A 13 7.36 -3.75 16.33
C VAL A 13 7.93 -2.34 16.54
N LEU A 14 8.63 -1.79 15.54
CA LEU A 14 9.24 -0.46 15.55
C LEU A 14 8.26 0.67 15.91
N GLU A 15 8.80 1.79 16.40
CA GLU A 15 8.05 3.03 16.63
C GLU A 15 7.23 3.45 15.40
N LYS A 16 5.95 3.73 15.65
CA LYS A 16 4.96 4.05 14.62
C LYS A 16 4.53 5.50 14.82
N SER A 17 4.55 6.26 13.74
CA SER A 17 4.13 7.65 13.75
C SER A 17 2.98 7.86 12.77
N PRO A 18 2.15 8.90 12.97
CA PRO A 18 1.10 9.25 12.03
C PRO A 18 1.71 9.56 10.66
N PHE A 19 1.16 8.93 9.63
CA PHE A 19 1.58 9.10 8.25
C PHE A 19 1.02 10.40 7.68
N THR A 20 1.91 11.28 7.21
CA THR A 20 1.58 12.54 6.53
C THR A 20 2.12 12.53 5.09
N PHE A 21 1.36 13.08 4.12
CA PHE A 21 1.79 13.19 2.73
C PHE A 21 1.59 14.63 2.22
N ASN A 22 2.66 15.31 1.81
CA ASN A 22 2.64 16.69 1.29
C ASN A 22 1.83 17.70 2.12
N LYS A 23 1.95 17.67 3.46
CA LYS A 23 1.18 18.50 4.41
C LYS A 23 -0.35 18.30 4.37
N VAL A 24 -0.85 17.37 3.57
CA VAL A 24 -2.24 16.93 3.64
C VAL A 24 -2.36 15.90 4.74
N ASP A 25 -3.18 16.20 5.74
CA ASP A 25 -3.57 15.22 6.74
C ASP A 25 -4.37 14.12 6.06
N VAL A 26 -3.89 12.87 6.18
CA VAL A 26 -4.59 11.71 5.62
C VAL A 26 -5.97 11.52 6.28
N LYS A 27 -6.24 12.22 7.39
CA LYS A 27 -7.57 12.42 8.00
C LYS A 27 -8.60 12.99 7.02
N LEU A 28 -8.20 13.85 6.07
CA LEU A 28 -9.13 14.39 5.06
C LEU A 28 -9.57 13.35 4.03
N ILE A 29 -8.72 12.35 3.76
CA ILE A 29 -8.96 11.33 2.72
C ILE A 29 -9.50 10.02 3.33
N ARG A 30 -9.25 9.80 4.62
CA ARG A 30 -9.69 8.63 5.39
C ARG A 30 -10.21 9.11 6.74
N ARG A 31 -11.38 8.61 7.15
CA ARG A 31 -11.95 8.80 8.51
C ARG A 31 -11.07 8.28 9.67
N LYS A 32 -9.85 7.79 9.41
CA LYS A 32 -8.99 7.16 10.41
C LYS A 32 -7.51 7.45 10.16
N ASP A 33 -6.80 7.77 11.24
CA ASP A 33 -5.35 7.95 11.24
C ASP A 33 -4.61 6.69 10.78
N LEU A 34 -3.67 6.90 9.86
CA LEU A 34 -2.80 5.84 9.36
C LEU A 34 -1.47 5.94 10.10
N VAL A 35 -1.24 5.06 11.07
CA VAL A 35 0.00 5.02 11.86
C VAL A 35 0.91 3.93 11.30
N LEU A 36 2.12 4.30 10.88
CA LEU A 36 3.06 3.40 10.21
C LEU A 36 4.48 3.60 10.74
N CYS A 37 5.30 2.54 10.70
CA CYS A 37 6.72 2.66 10.96
C CYS A 37 7.42 3.45 9.84
N ARG A 38 8.65 3.90 10.11
CA ARG A 38 9.45 4.70 9.17
C ARG A 38 9.59 4.04 7.79
N GLU A 39 9.77 2.72 7.73
CA GLU A 39 9.93 2.00 6.46
C GLU A 39 8.64 1.93 5.65
N CYS A 40 7.53 1.57 6.29
CA CYS A 40 6.22 1.50 5.63
C CYS A 40 5.78 2.89 5.16
N THR A 41 6.09 3.93 5.95
CA THR A 41 5.90 5.33 5.56
C THR A 41 6.70 5.69 4.32
N LYS A 42 8.00 5.37 4.25
CA LYS A 42 8.83 5.63 3.05
C LYS A 42 8.26 4.94 1.81
N LEU A 43 7.87 3.67 1.94
CA LEU A 43 7.31 2.89 0.83
C LEU A 43 5.99 3.46 0.34
N LEU A 44 5.09 3.84 1.26
CA LEU A 44 3.80 4.41 0.89
C LEU A 44 3.95 5.81 0.27
N ARG A 45 4.83 6.67 0.82
CA ARG A 45 5.16 7.97 0.22
C ARG A 45 5.69 7.80 -1.20
N TYR A 46 6.64 6.90 -1.42
CA TYR A 46 7.18 6.64 -2.75
C TYR A 46 6.08 6.23 -3.75
N GLY A 47 5.20 5.30 -3.36
CA GLY A 47 4.11 4.85 -4.22
C GLY A 47 3.12 5.95 -4.58
N LEU A 48 2.78 6.82 -3.63
CA LEU A 48 1.91 7.97 -3.87
C LEU A 48 2.56 8.99 -4.80
N THR A 49 3.83 9.33 -4.58
CA THR A 49 4.57 10.26 -5.44
C THR A 49 4.65 9.76 -6.88
N MET A 50 4.93 8.46 -7.08
CA MET A 50 4.96 7.87 -8.43
C MET A 50 3.58 7.91 -9.10
N ARG A 51 2.50 7.70 -8.35
CA ARG A 51 1.14 7.76 -8.90
C ARG A 51 0.70 9.20 -9.24
N LEU A 52 1.19 10.19 -8.51
CA LEU A 52 0.95 11.61 -8.82
C LEU A 52 1.71 12.05 -10.07
N LYS A 53 2.95 11.60 -10.24
CA LYS A 53 3.79 11.90 -11.40
C LYS A 53 3.47 11.04 -12.65
N CYS A 54 2.45 10.19 -12.59
CA CYS A 54 2.15 9.29 -13.70
C CYS A 54 1.56 10.09 -14.89
N PRO A 55 2.16 10.01 -16.09
CA PRO A 55 1.72 10.77 -17.26
C PRO A 55 0.50 10.15 -17.98
N HIS A 56 0.11 8.93 -17.62
CA HIS A 56 -0.97 8.20 -18.30
C HIS A 56 -2.35 8.64 -17.78
N ASP A 57 -3.28 8.88 -18.71
CA ASP A 57 -4.70 9.11 -18.43
C ASP A 57 -5.58 8.37 -19.45
N PRO A 58 -6.42 7.40 -19.05
CA PRO A 58 -6.66 6.93 -17.68
C PRO A 58 -5.47 6.16 -17.11
N LYS A 59 -5.21 6.36 -15.81
CA LYS A 59 -4.08 5.73 -15.10
C LYS A 59 -4.21 4.20 -15.09
N PRO A 60 -3.34 3.44 -15.81
CA PRO A 60 -3.43 1.99 -15.82
C PRO A 60 -2.97 1.40 -14.49
N MET A 61 -3.35 0.14 -14.22
CA MET A 61 -2.77 -0.59 -13.09
C MET A 61 -1.24 -0.67 -13.26
N CYS A 62 -0.47 -0.33 -12.22
CA CYS A 62 0.99 -0.35 -12.29
C CYS A 62 1.57 -1.70 -12.73
N LYS A 63 0.86 -2.82 -12.49
CA LYS A 63 1.24 -4.16 -12.96
C LYS A 63 1.20 -4.29 -14.50
N LYS A 64 0.27 -3.59 -15.15
CA LYS A 64 0.00 -3.61 -16.60
C LYS A 64 0.57 -2.38 -17.33
N CYS A 65 1.30 -1.50 -16.64
CA CYS A 65 1.87 -0.30 -17.24
C CYS A 65 3.11 -0.66 -18.08
N ALA A 66 3.15 -0.19 -19.34
CA ALA A 66 4.25 -0.46 -20.27
C ALA A 66 5.58 0.18 -19.82
N THR A 67 5.54 1.41 -19.30
CA THR A 67 6.75 2.16 -18.90
C THR A 67 7.47 1.61 -17.66
N GLN A 68 6.77 0.84 -16.83
CA GLN A 68 7.28 0.27 -15.57
C GLN A 68 8.15 1.25 -14.73
N CYS A 69 7.62 2.45 -14.44
CA CYS A 69 8.33 3.51 -13.70
C CYS A 69 8.65 3.19 -12.22
N TYR A 70 8.22 2.04 -11.72
CA TYR A 70 8.36 1.64 -10.33
C TYR A 70 9.66 0.85 -10.11
N LYS A 71 10.56 1.34 -9.26
CA LYS A 71 11.83 0.65 -8.96
C LYS A 71 11.57 -0.80 -8.50
N GLY A 72 12.32 -1.75 -9.07
CA GLY A 72 12.12 -3.19 -8.88
C GLY A 72 12.07 -3.63 -7.40
N GLN A 73 12.98 -3.11 -6.57
CA GLN A 73 13.02 -3.40 -5.13
C GLN A 73 11.72 -2.98 -4.42
N TYR A 74 11.23 -1.76 -4.69
CA TYR A 74 9.97 -1.30 -4.12
C TYR A 74 8.79 -2.12 -4.66
N ARG A 75 8.84 -2.54 -5.94
CA ARG A 75 7.79 -3.34 -6.58
C ARG A 75 7.65 -4.69 -5.88
N SER A 76 8.78 -5.33 -5.58
CA SER A 76 8.81 -6.59 -4.83
C SER A 76 8.26 -6.42 -3.41
N LYS A 77 8.68 -5.37 -2.69
CA LYS A 77 8.12 -5.06 -1.36
C LYS A 77 6.61 -4.83 -1.39
N ILE A 78 6.07 -4.09 -2.38
CA ILE A 78 4.62 -3.92 -2.51
C ILE A 78 3.92 -5.25 -2.77
N ARG A 79 4.45 -6.10 -3.65
CA ARG A 79 3.85 -7.42 -3.92
C ARG A 79 3.79 -8.27 -2.65
N GLU A 80 4.87 -8.26 -1.87
CA GLU A 80 4.93 -8.95 -0.58
C GLU A 80 3.85 -8.44 0.40
N ILE A 81 3.77 -7.11 0.57
CA ILE A 81 2.75 -6.47 1.42
C ILE A 81 1.34 -6.87 0.97
N MET A 82 1.06 -6.82 -0.33
CA MET A 82 -0.26 -7.18 -0.88
C MET A 82 -0.59 -8.65 -0.65
N LYS A 83 0.37 -9.56 -0.89
CA LYS A 83 0.19 -11.00 -0.68
C LYS A 83 -0.07 -11.32 0.79
N PHE A 84 0.78 -10.82 1.69
CA PHE A 84 0.63 -11.07 3.13
C PHE A 84 -0.70 -10.53 3.65
N SER A 85 -0.97 -9.26 3.38
CA SER A 85 -2.15 -8.60 3.94
C SER A 85 -3.45 -9.08 3.28
N GLY A 86 -3.41 -9.52 2.03
CA GLY A 86 -4.56 -10.17 1.38
C GLY A 86 -4.95 -11.48 2.06
N ILE A 87 -3.99 -12.39 2.25
CA ILE A 87 -4.23 -13.67 2.95
C ILE A 87 -4.66 -13.42 4.40
N TYR A 88 -4.05 -12.45 5.08
CA TYR A 88 -4.42 -12.08 6.44
C TYR A 88 -5.89 -11.62 6.55
N LEU A 89 -6.35 -10.79 5.61
CA LEU A 89 -7.73 -10.31 5.61
C LEU A 89 -8.72 -11.44 5.30
N VAL A 90 -8.40 -12.31 4.34
CA VAL A 90 -9.19 -13.51 4.02
C VAL A 90 -9.42 -14.36 5.28
N LYS A 91 -8.34 -14.65 6.03
CA LYS A 91 -8.42 -15.44 7.27
C LYS A 91 -9.30 -14.81 8.35
N ARG A 92 -9.57 -13.51 8.29
CA ARG A 92 -10.44 -12.79 9.25
C ARG A 92 -11.85 -12.51 8.71
N GLY A 93 -12.31 -13.30 7.74
CA GLY A 93 -13.69 -13.25 7.26
C GLY A 93 -13.94 -12.32 6.07
N ARG A 94 -12.89 -11.75 5.44
CA ARG A 94 -13.01 -11.10 4.12
C ARG A 94 -12.98 -12.15 3.01
N LEU A 95 -14.01 -13.00 3.01
CA LEU A 95 -14.16 -14.11 2.05
C LEU A 95 -14.34 -13.60 0.61
N ASP A 96 -14.76 -12.35 0.41
CA ASP A 96 -14.78 -11.67 -0.89
C ASP A 96 -13.42 -11.70 -1.59
N MET A 97 -12.33 -11.68 -0.82
CA MET A 97 -10.98 -11.76 -1.36
C MET A 97 -10.59 -13.17 -1.82
N LEU A 98 -11.28 -14.24 -1.38
CA LEU A 98 -11.01 -15.61 -1.84
C LEU A 98 -11.27 -15.78 -3.33
N TYR A 99 -12.25 -15.07 -3.89
CA TYR A 99 -12.55 -15.11 -5.32
C TYR A 99 -11.34 -14.66 -6.17
N HIS A 100 -10.51 -13.76 -5.64
CA HIS A 100 -9.26 -13.34 -6.31
C HIS A 100 -8.13 -14.37 -6.24
N TYR A 101 -8.23 -15.37 -5.35
CA TYR A 101 -7.24 -16.44 -5.20
C TYR A 101 -7.68 -17.76 -5.84
N LEU A 102 -8.99 -17.98 -5.97
CA LEU A 102 -9.59 -19.20 -6.54
C LEU A 102 -9.88 -19.08 -8.05
N LYS A 103 -9.67 -17.91 -8.65
CA LYS A 103 -9.80 -17.63 -10.09
C LYS A 103 -8.46 -17.15 -10.64
#